data_AF-A0A484NXP2-F1
#
_entry.id   AF-A0A484NXP2-F1
#
_cell.length_a   1.000
_cell.length_b   1.000
_cell.length_c   1.000
_cell.angle_alpha   90.00
_cell.angle_beta   90.00
_cell.angle_gamma   90.00
#
_symmetry.space_group_name_H-M   'P 1'
#
loop_
_entity.id
_entity.type
_entity.pdbx_description
1 polymer ?
#
loop_
_entity_poly.entity_id
_entity_poly.type
_entity_poly.pdbx_seq_one_letter_code
_entity_poly.pdbx_strand_id
1 'polypeptide(L)' 'MQKLLETIPELSECDKVTGEDCFIIRLHLRAIEHLDFILERITDKAETHSSIVKSQPVARRLPAF' A
#
# COMPACT_ATOMS: atom_id res chain seq x y z
N MET A 1 -6.96 11.65 -2.09
CA MET A 1 -6.13 10.44 -1.86
C MET A 1 -5.77 10.25 -0.39
N GLN A 2 -4.97 11.13 0.24
CA GLN A 2 -4.41 10.90 1.58
C GLN A 2 -5.47 10.57 2.66
N LYS A 3 -6.55 11.35 2.77
CA LYS A 3 -7.66 11.06 3.70
C LYS A 3 -8.33 9.69 3.51
N LEU A 4 -8.40 9.20 2.26
CA LEU A 4 -8.97 7.89 1.98
C LEU A 4 -8.05 6.77 2.49
N LEU A 5 -6.75 6.93 2.28
CA LEU A 5 -5.72 6.00 2.76
C LEU A 5 -5.72 5.90 4.29
N GLU A 6 -5.89 7.03 4.98
CA GLU A 6 -6.04 7.07 6.45
C GLU A 6 -7.31 6.37 6.95
N THR A 7 -8.31 6.15 6.09
CA THR A 7 -9.56 5.47 6.45
C THR A 7 -9.46 3.95 6.25
N ILE A 8 -8.40 3.45 5.61
CA ILE A 8 -8.18 2.02 5.35
C ILE A 8 -7.36 1.43 6.52
N PRO A 9 -7.98 0.65 7.42
CA PRO A 9 -7.28 0.10 8.59
C PRO A 9 -6.19 -0.92 8.23
N GLU A 10 -6.29 -1.54 7.05
CA GLU A 10 -5.29 -2.48 6.53
C GLU A 10 -3.99 -1.79 6.09
N LEU A 11 -3.99 -0.47 5.97
CA LEU A 11 -2.84 0.32 5.54
C LEU A 11 -1.90 0.57 6.71
N SER A 12 -0.69 -0.01 6.66
CA SER A 12 0.31 0.17 7.71
C SER A 12 1.31 1.28 7.39
N GLU A 13 1.59 1.51 6.11
CA GLU A 13 2.61 2.47 5.66
C GLU A 13 2.12 3.14 4.36
N CYS A 14 2.33 4.45 4.25
CA CYS A 14 2.09 5.24 3.05
C CYS A 14 3.26 6.18 2.84
N ASP A 15 3.98 5.98 1.75
CA ASP A 15 5.11 6.78 1.33
C ASP A 15 4.70 7.61 0.10
N LYS A 16 4.78 8.94 0.21
CA LYS A 16 4.62 9.82 -0.95
C LYS A 16 5.95 9.88 -1.68
N VAL A 17 5.97 9.50 -2.95
CA VAL A 17 7.19 9.48 -3.76
C VAL A 17 7.10 10.48 -4.91
N THR A 18 8.25 10.93 -5.41
CA THR A 18 8.35 11.84 -6.56
C THR A 18 8.46 11.09 -7.90
N GLY A 19 8.03 9.82 -7.95
CA GLY A 19 8.03 8.98 -9.15
C GLY A 19 6.73 9.06 -9.95
N GLU A 20 6.54 8.14 -10.91
CA GLU A 20 5.30 8.00 -11.68
C GLU A 20 4.10 7.67 -10.79
N ASP A 21 4.29 6.75 -9.84
CA ASP A 21 3.30 6.42 -8.83
C ASP A 21 3.34 7.47 -7.71
N CYS A 22 2.29 8.30 -7.55
CA CYS A 22 2.27 9.35 -6.53
C CYS A 22 2.39 8.84 -5.08
N PHE A 23 1.99 7.59 -4.82
CA PHE A 23 1.97 7.00 -3.47
C PHE A 23 2.31 5.51 -3.53
N ILE A 24 3.21 5.07 -2.64
CA ILE A 24 3.47 3.67 -2.37
C ILE A 24 2.83 3.33 -1.03
N ILE A 25 1.93 2.34 -1.02
CA ILE A 25 1.20 1.93 0.17
C ILE A 25 1.45 0.46 0.47
N ARG A 26 1.55 0.16 1.76
CA ARG A 26 1.64 -1.22 2.24
C ARG A 26 0.35 -1.61 2.93
N LEU A 27 -0.29 -2.65 2.42
CA LEU A 27 -1.50 -3.24 2.94
C LEU A 27 -1.18 -4.59 3.58
N HIS A 28 -1.74 -4.82 4.77
CA HIS A 28 -1.69 -6.12 5.44
C HIS A 28 -3.06 -6.78 5.35
N LEU A 29 -3.11 -7.90 4.63
CA LEU A 29 -4.34 -8.63 4.37
C LEU A 29 -4.24 -10.03 4.99
N ARG A 30 -5.37 -10.53 5.50
CA ARG A 30 -5.45 -11.91 5.99
C ARG A 30 -5.66 -12.91 4.85
N ALA A 31 -6.26 -12.46 3.76
CA ALA A 31 -6.56 -13.25 2.56
C ALA A 31 -6.44 -12.37 1.32
N ILE A 32 -6.12 -12.98 0.18
CA ILE A 32 -6.00 -12.26 -1.10
C ILE A 32 -7.36 -11.73 -1.57
N GLU A 33 -8.47 -12.36 -1.21
CA GLU A 33 -9.83 -11.92 -1.56
C GLU A 33 -10.18 -10.55 -0.95
N HIS A 34 -9.54 -10.17 0.16
CA HIS A 34 -9.70 -8.84 0.74
C HIS A 34 -8.99 -7.75 -0.08
N LEU A 35 -8.02 -8.12 -0.92
CA LEU A 35 -7.31 -7.18 -1.79
C LEU A 35 -8.29 -6.55 -2.78
N ASP A 36 -9.13 -7.36 -3.44
CA ASP A 36 -10.11 -6.89 -4.42
C ASP A 36 -11.04 -5.83 -3.82
N PHE A 37 -11.54 -6.05 -2.60
CA PHE A 37 -12.41 -5.08 -1.91
C PHE A 37 -11.73 -3.74 -1.64
N ILE A 38 -10.43 -3.76 -1.33
CA ILE A 38 -9.66 -2.53 -1.10
C ILE A 38 -9.33 -1.87 -2.43
N LEU A 39 -8.96 -2.65 -3.45
CA LEU A 39 -8.69 -2.16 -4.79
C LEU A 39 -9.93 -1.47 -5.38
N GLU A 40 -11.14 -2.04 -5.26
CA GLU A 40 -12.37 -1.41 -5.72
C GLU A 40 -12.58 0.00 -5.14
N ARG A 41 -12.24 0.22 -3.87
CA ARG A 41 -12.34 1.55 -3.24
C ARG A 41 -11.32 2.55 -3.79
N ILE A 42 -10.18 2.09 -4.30
CA ILE A 42 -9.08 2.92 -4.78
C ILE A 42 -9.18 3.13 -6.30
N THR A 43 -9.61 2.12 -7.06
CA THR A 43 -9.77 2.15 -8.52
C THR A 43 -10.71 3.26 -8.99
N ASP A 44 -11.72 3.64 -8.21
CA ASP A 44 -12.60 4.78 -8.51
C ASP A 44 -11.86 6.14 -8.50
N LYS A 45 -10.69 6.21 -7.84
CA LYS A 45 -9.95 7.46 -7.61
C LYS A 45 -8.60 7.53 -8.33
N ALA A 46 -7.99 6.40 -8.67
CA ALA A 46 -6.71 6.35 -9.37
C ALA A 46 -6.46 4.97 -9.99
N GLU A 47 -5.67 4.95 -11.07
CA GLU A 47 -5.00 3.73 -11.52
C GLU A 47 -4.09 3.22 -10.39
N THR A 48 -4.26 1.94 -10.04
CA THR A 48 -3.60 1.32 -8.90
C THR A 48 -2.77 0.15 -9.38
N HIS A 49 -1.45 0.22 -9.19
CA HIS A 49 -0.56 -0.91 -9.40
C HIS A 49 -0.41 -1.70 -8.09
N SER A 50 -0.81 -2.98 -8.12
CA SER A 50 -0.67 -3.87 -6.96
C SER A 50 0.52 -4.80 -7.14
N SER A 51 1.28 -4.98 -6.07
CA SER A 51 2.41 -5.92 -6.01
C SER A 51 2.31 -6.74 -4.74
N ILE A 52 2.38 -8.06 -4.87
CA ILE A 52 2.27 -8.99 -3.74
C ILE A 52 3.67 -9.31 -3.22
N VAL A 53 3.95 -8.92 -1.97
CA VAL A 53 5.22 -9.22 -1.31
C VAL A 53 5.22 -10.69 -0.87
N LYS A 54 5.88 -11.55 -1.65
CA LYS A 54 6.01 -12.98 -1.36
C LYS A 54 6.86 -13.29 -0.11
N SER A 55 7.90 -12.50 0.10
CA SER A 55 8.82 -12.65 1.23
C SER A 55 9.56 -11.35 1.44
N GLN A 56 9.83 -10.99 2.69
CA GLN A 56 10.62 -9.81 3.05
C GLN A 56 11.98 -10.26 3.62
N PRO A 57 12.97 -10.60 2.78
CA PRO A 57 14.23 -11.20 3.21
C PRO A 57 15.07 -10.26 4.09
N VAL A 58 14.88 -8.95 3.95
CA VAL A 58 15.51 -7.93 4.78
C VAL A 58 14.42 -7.15 5.49
N ALA A 59 14.39 -7.21 6.82
CA ALA A 59 13.48 -6.40 7.62
C ALA A 59 13.78 -4.92 7.42
N ARG A 60 12.74 -4.10 7.31
CA ARG A 60 12.90 -2.64 7.29
C ARG A 60 13.59 -2.23 8.59
N ARG A 61 14.77 -1.63 8.47
CA ARG A 61 15.52 -1.06 9.60
C ARG A 61 15.95 0.34 9.21
N LEU A 62 15.97 1.25 10.18
CA LEU A 62 16.58 2.55 9.98
C LEU A 62 18.09 2.37 9.80
N PRO A 63 18.73 3.12 8.89
CA PRO A 63 20.18 3.16 8.82
C PRO A 63 20.76 3.67 10.15
N ALA A 64 21.93 3.16 10.54
CA ALA A 64 22.60 3.55 11.79
C ALA A 64 23.53 4.78 11.64
N PHE A 65 23.37 5.57 10.56
CA PHE A 65 24.19 6.76 10.31
C PHE A 65 23.58 8.03 10.88
#